data_AF-A0A925FHD4-F1
#
_entry.id   AF-A0A925FHD4-F1
#
_cell.length_a   1.000
_cell.length_b   1.000
_cell.length_c   1.000
_cell.angle_alpha   90.00
_cell.angle_beta   90.00
_cell.angle_gamma   90.00
#
_symmetry.space_group_name_H-M   'P 1'
#
loop_
_entity.id
_entity.type
_entity.pdbx_description
1 polymer ?
#
loop_
_entity_poly.entity_id
_entity_poly.type
_entity_poly.pdbx_seq_one_letter_code
_entity_poly.pdbx_strand_id
1 'polypeptide(L)' 'MKTHGHLAALGALGVSAGSLALYGLLFWIATPTATGGIDEVHAMITRVSVAVIIAALVAVHVVFALQLFNYAKANR' A
#
# COMPACT_ATOMS: atom_id res chain seq x y z
N MET A 1 -25.25 10.81 8.46
CA MET A 1 -23.97 10.24 7.98
C MET A 1 -23.97 8.69 7.98
N LYS A 2 -25.13 8.02 7.74
CA LYS A 2 -25.37 6.60 8.10
C LYS A 2 -25.06 5.54 7.02
N THR A 3 -24.78 5.92 5.77
CA THR A 3 -24.78 4.95 4.64
C THR A 3 -23.44 4.81 3.90
N HIS A 4 -22.45 5.67 4.18
CA HIS A 4 -21.22 5.75 3.37
C HIS A 4 -19.99 5.06 3.99
N GLY A 5 -20.09 4.53 5.22
CA GLY A 5 -18.96 3.89 5.89
C GLY A 5 -18.37 2.71 5.12
N HIS A 6 -19.21 1.91 4.46
CA HIS A 6 -18.75 0.82 3.59
C HIS A 6 -18.05 1.32 2.32
N LEU A 7 -18.53 2.42 1.71
CA LEU A 7 -17.95 2.99 0.50
C LEU A 7 -16.59 3.64 0.78
N ALA A 8 -16.47 4.33 1.92
CA ALA A 8 -15.20 4.92 2.36
C ALA A 8 -14.17 3.85 2.77
N ALA A 9 -14.61 2.73 3.37
CA ALA A 9 -13.73 1.59 3.64
C ALA A 9 -13.23 0.91 2.36
N LEU A 10 -14.09 0.79 1.34
CA LEU A 10 -13.69 0.31 0.00
C LEU A 10 -12.65 1.22 -0.66
N GLY A 11 -12.81 2.55 -0.53
CA GLY A 11 -11.82 3.52 -1.00
C GLY A 11 -10.46 3.34 -0.34
N ALA A 12 -10.43 3.18 0.99
CA ALA A 12 -9.19 2.94 1.73
C ALA A 12 -8.50 1.61 1.34
N LEU A 13 -9.28 0.55 1.12
CA LEU A 13 -8.76 -0.71 0.59
C LEU A 13 -8.24 -0.57 -0.85
N GLY A 14 -8.92 0.23 -1.68
CA GLY A 14 -8.47 0.54 -3.04
C GLY A 14 -7.11 1.25 -3.07
N VAL A 15 -6.90 2.23 -2.19
CA VAL A 15 -5.60 2.93 -2.05
C VAL A 15 -4.51 1.98 -1.54
N SER A 16 -4.87 1.04 -0.64
CA SER A 16 -3.94 0.01 -0.16
C SER A 16 -3.48 -0.90 -1.30
N ALA A 17 -4.41 -1.40 -2.11
CA ALA A 17 -4.11 -2.23 -3.28
C ALA A 17 -3.29 -1.47 -4.34
N GLY A 18 -3.64 -0.20 -4.59
CA GLY A 18 -2.90 0.68 -5.51
C GLY A 18 -1.46 0.91 -5.04
N SER A 19 -1.25 1.09 -3.74
CA SER A 19 0.09 1.28 -3.16
C SER A 19 0.96 0.03 -3.30
N LEU A 20 0.39 -1.15 -3.08
CA LEU A 20 1.08 -2.44 -3.32
C LEU A 20 1.43 -2.65 -4.79
N ALA A 21 0.52 -2.29 -5.71
CA ALA A 21 0.78 -2.36 -7.15
C ALA A 21 1.92 -1.40 -7.56
N LEU A 22 1.94 -0.18 -7.02
CA LEU A 22 3.00 0.79 -7.27
C LEU A 22 4.36 0.28 -6.76
N TYR A 23 4.38 -0.34 -5.57
CA TYR A 23 5.58 -0.98 -5.03
C TYR A 23 6.07 -2.14 -5.92
N GLY A 24 5.16 -2.97 -6.42
CA GLY A 24 5.50 -4.04 -7.37
C GLY A 24 6.11 -3.49 -8.66
N LEU A 25 5.57 -2.39 -9.19
CA LEU A 25 6.14 -1.71 -10.37
C LEU A 25 7.54 -1.14 -10.08
N LEU A 26 7.72 -0.49 -8.93
CA LEU A 26 9.03 0.03 -8.51
C LEU A 26 10.04 -1.09 -8.30
N PHE A 27 9.62 -2.22 -7.73
CA PHE A 27 10.46 -3.40 -7.58
C PHE A 27 10.92 -3.94 -8.93
N TRP A 28 10.02 -4.00 -9.92
CA TRP A 28 10.34 -4.44 -11.28
C TRP A 28 11.33 -3.49 -11.96
N ILE A 29 11.09 -2.17 -11.92
CA ILE A 29 11.98 -1.16 -12.50
C ILE A 29 13.36 -1.16 -11.82
N ALA A 30 13.40 -1.32 -10.49
CA ALA A 30 14.65 -1.35 -9.74
C ALA A 30 15.39 -2.71 -9.81
N THR A 31 14.91 -3.66 -10.62
CA THR A 31 15.59 -4.95 -10.77
C THR A 31 16.86 -4.78 -11.60
N PRO A 32 18.04 -5.18 -11.07
CA PRO A 32 19.30 -5.07 -11.80
C PRO A 32 19.22 -5.82 -13.13
N THR A 33 19.65 -5.18 -14.21
CA THR A 33 19.77 -5.80 -15.54
C THR A 33 21.23 -5.88 -15.96
N ALA A 34 21.59 -6.98 -16.63
CA ALA A 34 22.96 -7.27 -17.05
C ALA A 34 23.53 -6.26 -18.06
N THR A 35 22.68 -5.44 -18.69
CA THR A 35 23.04 -4.46 -19.72
C THR A 35 23.38 -3.06 -19.19
N GLY A 36 23.44 -2.88 -17.87
CA GLY A 36 23.74 -1.60 -17.21
C GLY A 36 22.51 -1.02 -16.50
N GLY A 37 22.73 -0.50 -15.28
CA GLY A 37 21.67 -0.02 -14.40
C GLY A 37 22.12 0.07 -12.94
N ILE A 38 21.14 0.02 -12.03
CA ILE A 38 21.34 0.00 -10.57
C ILE A 38 22.07 -1.30 -10.16
N ASP A 39 23.18 -1.16 -9.42
CA ASP A 39 23.90 -2.27 -8.80
C ASP A 39 23.02 -3.01 -7.77
N GLU A 40 23.25 -4.31 -7.57
CA GLU A 40 22.44 -5.18 -6.71
C GLU A 40 22.28 -4.63 -5.27
N VAL A 41 23.32 -4.00 -4.72
CA VAL A 41 23.27 -3.36 -3.38
C VAL A 41 22.34 -2.16 -3.39
N HIS A 42 22.41 -1.32 -4.41
CA HIS A 42 21.57 -0.13 -4.53
C HIS A 42 20.11 -0.50 -4.83
N ALA A 43 19.88 -1.60 -5.57
CA ALA A 43 18.55 -2.17 -5.79
C ALA A 43 17.96 -2.68 -4.47
N MET A 44 18.75 -3.38 -3.66
CA MET A 44 18.33 -3.87 -2.35
C MET A 44 17.95 -2.71 -1.40
N ILE A 45 18.80 -1.69 -1.29
CA ILE A 45 18.53 -0.53 -0.44
C ILE A 45 17.25 0.19 -0.87
N THR A 46 17.06 0.38 -2.19
CA THR A 46 15.86 1.01 -2.74
C THR A 46 14.61 0.19 -2.43
N ARG A 47 14.66 -1.13 -2.63
CA ARG A 47 13.55 -2.03 -2.35
C ARG A 47 13.15 -1.97 -0.88
N VAL A 48 14.11 -2.10 0.05
CA VAL A 48 13.84 -2.08 1.50
C VAL A 48 13.30 -0.72 1.94
N SER A 49 13.90 0.38 1.50
CA SER A 49 13.49 1.73 1.89
C SER A 49 12.06 2.04 1.44
N VAL A 50 11.72 1.69 0.19
CA VAL A 50 10.37 1.90 -0.35
C VAL A 50 9.37 0.93 0.27
N ALA A 51 9.77 -0.33 0.53
CA ALA A 51 8.91 -1.34 1.15
C ALA A 51 8.39 -0.88 2.51
N VAL A 52 9.25 -0.30 3.35
CA VAL A 52 8.87 0.16 4.70
C VAL A 52 7.82 1.27 4.62
N ILE A 53 8.00 2.25 3.73
CA ILE A 53 7.07 3.37 3.55
C ILE A 53 5.72 2.86 3.02
N ILE A 54 5.74 1.99 2.00
CA ILE A 54 4.51 1.42 1.42
C ILE A 54 3.78 0.56 2.46
N ALA A 55 4.50 -0.26 3.23
CA ALA A 55 3.91 -1.07 4.30
C ALA A 55 3.24 -0.20 5.36
N ALA A 56 3.87 0.91 5.76
CA ALA A 56 3.28 1.86 6.69
C ALA A 56 1.99 2.51 6.13
N LEU A 57 2.00 2.92 4.86
CA LEU A 57 0.82 3.48 4.20
C LEU A 57 -0.32 2.47 4.15
N VAL A 58 -0.05 1.23 3.73
CA VAL A 58 -1.04 0.15 3.67
C VAL A 58 -1.61 -0.11 5.06
N ALA A 59 -0.76 -0.19 6.09
CA ALA A 59 -1.21 -0.43 7.46
C ALA A 59 -2.18 0.66 7.95
N VAL A 60 -1.88 1.93 7.70
CA VAL A 60 -2.77 3.05 8.07
C VAL A 60 -4.14 2.92 7.39
N HIS A 61 -4.17 2.63 6.09
CA HIS A 61 -5.42 2.51 5.34
C HIS A 61 -6.25 1.29 5.77
N VAL A 62 -5.59 0.17 6.07
CA VAL A 62 -6.26 -1.03 6.62
C VAL A 62 -6.86 -0.74 7.99
N VAL A 63 -6.13 -0.07 8.88
CA VAL A 63 -6.65 0.31 10.21
C VAL A 63 -7.83 1.28 10.06
N PHE A 64 -7.75 2.25 9.16
CA PHE A 64 -8.87 3.15 8.88
C PHE A 64 -10.10 2.40 8.35
N ALA A 65 -9.93 1.48 7.41
CA ALA A 65 -11.01 0.67 6.87
C ALA A 65 -11.67 -0.18 7.99
N LEU A 66 -10.86 -0.82 8.85
CA LEU A 66 -11.34 -1.61 9.98
C LEU A 66 -12.12 -0.77 10.99
N GLN A 67 -11.63 0.42 11.34
CA GLN A 67 -12.36 1.33 12.22
C GLN A 67 -13.71 1.73 11.63
N LEU A 68 -13.75 2.03 10.32
CA LEU A 68 -14.98 2.44 9.65
C LEU A 68 -15.99 1.29 9.54
N PHE A 69 -15.53 0.07 9.29
CA PHE A 69 -16.38 -1.13 9.33
C PHE A 69 -16.94 -1.39 10.73
N ASN A 70 -16.11 -1.31 11.76
CA ASN A 70 -16.54 -1.49 13.15
C ASN A 70 -17.56 -0.41 13.55
N TYR A 71 -17.35 0.83 13.13
CA TYR A 71 -18.27 1.94 13.39
C TYR A 71 -19.60 1.78 12.65
N ALA A 72 -19.58 1.27 11.41
CA ALA A 72 -20.79 0.96 10.66
C ALA A 72 -21.56 -0.22 11.26
N LYS A 73 -20.86 -1.23 11.77
CA LYS A 73 -21.46 -2.41 12.41
C LYS A 73 -22.08 -2.09 13.78
N ALA A 74 -21.46 -1.21 14.57
CA ALA A 74 -21.97 -0.82 15.89
C ALA A 74 -23.22 0.09 15.83
N ASN A 75 -23.47 0.75 14.69
CA ASN A 75 -24.59 1.67 14.48
C ASN A 75 -25.72 1.08 13.61
N ARG A 76 -25.79 -0.25 13.48
CA ARG A 76 -26.81 -0.99 12.74
C ARG A 76 -27.68 -1.77 13.70
#